data_AF-A0A444JYD7-F1
#
_entry.id   AF-A0A444JYD7-F1
#
_cell.length_a   1.000
_cell.length_b   1.000
_cell.length_c   1.000
_cell.angle_alpha   90.00
_cell.angle_beta   90.00
_cell.angle_gamma   90.00
#
_symmetry.space_group_name_H-M   'P 1'
#
loop_
_entity.id
_entity.type
_entity.pdbx_description
1 polymer ?
#
loop_
_entity_poly.entity_id
_entity_poly.type
_entity_poly.pdbx_seq_one_letter_code
_entity_poly.pdbx_strand_id
1 'polypeptide(L)'
;MVTTISEGFRQFRTNLEITSLQESTTSSRQQNVRDTVAEDFEVLESFLTGSYRRNTMIAPLTTADIDVFIVLDPKYYTDQSQHALLSSVMTTLKKRYPKTPKIKPDGQAVT
;
A
#
# COMPACT_ATOMS: atom_id res chain seq x y z
N MET A 1 16.87 10.09 35.37
CA MET A 1 16.93 8.65 35.68
C MET A 1 17.87 7.99 34.71
N VAL A 2 18.69 7.05 35.16
CA VAL A 2 19.55 6.26 34.28
C VAL A 2 18.68 5.16 33.65
N THR A 3 18.59 5.14 32.33
CA THR A 3 17.83 4.12 31.59
C THR A 3 18.66 2.84 31.53
N THR A 4 18.09 1.72 31.97
CA THR A 4 18.71 0.40 31.77
C THR A 4 18.64 -0.02 30.30
N ILE A 5 19.49 -0.96 29.88
CA ILE A 5 19.46 -1.50 28.50
C ILE A 5 18.06 -2.03 28.17
N SER A 6 17.43 -2.77 29.08
CA SER A 6 16.08 -3.32 28.90
C SER A 6 15.01 -2.25 28.74
N GLU A 7 15.07 -1.17 29.52
CA GLU A 7 14.14 -0.03 29.38
C GLU A 7 14.35 0.70 28.05
N GLY A 8 15.60 0.84 27.61
CA GLY A 8 15.93 1.41 26.30
C GLY A 8 15.32 0.61 25.15
N PHE A 9 15.47 -0.72 25.15
CA PHE A 9 14.87 -1.59 24.14
C PHE A 9 13.34 -1.60 24.20
N ARG A 10 12.75 -1.51 25.40
CA ARG A 10 11.28 -1.41 25.55
C ARG A 10 10.76 -0.13 24.89
N GLN A 11 11.40 1.01 25.16
CA GLN A 11 11.02 2.29 24.55
C GLN A 11 11.22 2.27 23.03
N PHE A 12 12.32 1.69 22.55
CA PHE A 12 12.57 1.56 21.12
C PHE A 12 11.50 0.72 20.43
N ARG A 13 11.12 -0.43 21.02
CA ARG A 13 10.01 -1.25 20.51
C ARG A 13 8.71 -0.44 20.39
N THR A 14 8.33 0.27 21.46
CA THR A 14 7.12 1.11 21.46
C THR A 14 7.16 2.20 20.39
N ASN A 15 8.33 2.77 20.11
CA ASN A 15 8.50 3.77 19.05
C ASN A 15 8.39 3.18 17.64
N LEU A 16 8.61 1.88 17.46
CA LEU A 16 8.47 1.19 16.17
C LEU A 16 7.04 0.69 15.92
N GLU A 17 6.27 0.45 16.98
CA GLU A 17 4.88 -0.03 16.89
C GLU A 17 3.96 1.02 16.25
N ILE A 18 3.06 0.55 15.39
CA ILE A 18 2.07 1.40 14.73
C ILE A 18 0.93 1.70 15.71
N THR A 19 0.50 2.96 15.75
CA THR A 19 -0.60 3.44 16.58
C THR A 19 -1.97 3.21 15.92
N SER A 20 -3.05 3.23 16.69
CA SER A 20 -4.42 3.10 16.16
C SER A 20 -4.82 4.20 15.17
N LEU A 21 -4.35 5.44 15.34
CA LEU A 21 -4.59 6.54 14.39
C LEU A 21 -3.93 6.29 13.03
N GLN A 22 -2.80 5.60 13.05
CA GLN A 22 -2.08 5.20 11.86
C GLN A 22 -2.82 4.08 11.12
N GLU A 23 -3.49 3.16 11.82
CA GLU A 23 -4.35 2.13 11.22
C GLU A 23 -5.55 2.73 10.47
N SER A 24 -6.24 3.73 11.04
CA SER A 24 -7.41 4.35 10.38
C SER A 24 -7.02 5.12 9.10
N THR A 25 -5.86 5.79 9.15
CA THR A 25 -5.30 6.49 7.97
C THR A 25 -4.94 5.50 6.88
N THR A 26 -4.28 4.39 7.23
CA THR A 26 -3.94 3.29 6.31
C THR A 26 -5.19 2.67 5.70
N SER A 27 -6.20 2.38 6.51
CA SER A 27 -7.48 1.82 6.08
C SER A 27 -8.20 2.74 5.07
N SER A 28 -8.18 4.06 5.31
CA SER A 28 -8.77 5.03 4.38
C SER A 28 -8.00 5.10 3.05
N ARG A 29 -6.66 5.10 3.11
CA ARG A 29 -5.81 5.19 1.91
C ARG A 29 -5.94 3.96 1.01
N GLN A 30 -5.87 2.77 1.60
CA GLN A 30 -6.02 1.53 0.83
C GLN A 30 -7.42 1.43 0.20
N GLN A 31 -8.47 1.88 0.90
CA GLN A 31 -9.82 1.88 0.37
C GLN A 31 -9.93 2.80 -0.85
N ASN A 32 -9.41 4.02 -0.76
CA ASN A 32 -9.43 4.96 -1.89
C ASN A 32 -8.69 4.42 -3.12
N VAL A 33 -7.57 3.69 -2.94
CA VAL A 33 -6.84 3.05 -4.06
C VAL A 33 -7.71 1.97 -4.71
N ARG A 34 -8.35 1.11 -3.90
CA ARG A 34 -9.24 0.05 -4.40
C ARG A 34 -10.42 0.62 -5.18
N ASP A 35 -11.06 1.63 -4.63
CA ASP A 35 -12.20 2.29 -5.25
C ASP A 35 -11.79 2.92 -6.59
N THR A 36 -10.63 3.59 -6.63
CA THR A 36 -10.11 4.20 -7.87
C THR A 36 -9.84 3.15 -8.95
N VAL A 37 -9.28 1.99 -8.60
CA VAL A 37 -9.03 0.92 -9.59
C VAL A 37 -10.34 0.32 -10.09
N ALA A 38 -11.34 0.16 -9.22
CA ALA A 38 -12.65 -0.36 -9.58
C ALA A 38 -13.45 0.56 -10.52
N GLU A 39 -13.07 1.84 -10.68
CA GLU A 39 -13.70 2.74 -11.66
C GLU A 39 -13.41 2.34 -13.11
N ASP A 40 -12.22 1.81 -13.39
CA ASP A 40 -11.78 1.47 -14.76
C ASP A 40 -11.61 -0.04 -14.99
N PHE A 41 -11.56 -0.85 -13.93
CA PHE A 41 -11.32 -2.28 -14.01
C PHE A 41 -12.38 -3.11 -13.29
N GLU A 42 -12.67 -4.28 -13.85
CA GLU A 42 -13.40 -5.33 -13.14
C GLU A 42 -12.49 -5.99 -12.10
N VAL A 43 -12.79 -5.73 -10.82
CA VAL A 43 -12.07 -6.26 -9.66
C VAL A 43 -12.85 -7.46 -9.10
N LEU A 44 -12.21 -8.63 -9.11
CA LEU A 44 -12.78 -9.87 -8.58
C LEU A 44 -12.63 -9.96 -7.05
N GLU A 45 -11.45 -9.56 -6.55
CA GLU A 45 -11.12 -9.59 -5.12
C GLU A 45 -10.04 -8.55 -4.84
N SER A 46 -9.96 -8.09 -3.60
CA SER A 46 -8.81 -7.30 -3.16
C SER A 46 -8.60 -7.43 -1.66
N PHE A 47 -7.35 -7.43 -1.21
CA PHE A 47 -6.97 -7.60 0.20
C PHE A 47 -5.63 -6.94 0.53
N LEU A 48 -5.44 -6.60 1.81
CA LEU A 48 -4.16 -6.13 2.34
C LEU A 48 -3.20 -7.30 2.52
N THR A 49 -1.94 -7.10 2.19
CA THR A 49 -0.88 -8.10 2.38
C THR A 49 0.37 -7.46 2.97
N GLY A 50 1.52 -8.11 2.83
CA GLY A 50 2.79 -7.51 3.17
C GLY A 50 3.06 -7.39 4.67
N SER A 51 3.97 -6.48 5.01
CA SER A 51 4.41 -6.24 6.39
C SER A 51 3.27 -5.72 7.29
N TYR A 52 2.32 -4.98 6.71
CA TYR A 52 1.13 -4.50 7.40
C TYR A 52 0.29 -5.67 7.92
N ARG A 53 -0.11 -6.60 7.02
CA ARG A 53 -0.93 -7.77 7.41
C ARG A 53 -0.24 -8.68 8.43
N ARG A 54 1.10 -8.74 8.40
CA ARG A 54 1.89 -9.59 9.30
C ARG A 54 2.20 -8.94 10.66
N ASN A 55 1.75 -7.71 10.91
CA ASN A 55 2.12 -6.92 12.09
C ASN A 55 3.64 -6.75 12.25
N THR A 56 4.37 -6.68 11.13
CA THR A 56 5.83 -6.48 11.09
C THR A 56 6.23 -5.17 10.42
N MET A 57 5.26 -4.30 10.12
CA MET A 57 5.52 -2.95 9.64
C MET A 57 5.97 -2.08 10.83
N ILE A 58 6.98 -1.24 10.61
CA ILE A 58 7.56 -0.36 11.64
C ILE A 58 7.40 1.11 11.27
N ALA A 59 7.36 1.98 12.26
CA ALA A 59 7.34 3.43 12.08
C ALA A 59 8.62 3.98 11.39
N PRO A 60 8.56 5.16 10.74
CA PRO A 60 7.38 6.02 10.57
C PRO A 60 6.53 5.66 9.35
N LEU A 61 5.19 5.75 9.49
CA LEU A 61 4.26 5.46 8.39
C LEU A 61 4.38 6.38 7.18
N THR A 62 4.98 7.57 7.33
CA THR A 62 5.18 8.52 6.22
C THR A 62 6.04 7.97 5.11
N THR A 63 6.85 6.95 5.40
CA THR A 63 7.74 6.27 4.46
C THR A 63 7.42 4.78 4.34
N ALA A 64 6.29 4.32 4.88
CA ALA A 64 5.92 2.92 4.85
C ALA A 64 5.05 2.61 3.62
N ASP A 65 5.40 1.53 2.93
CA ASP A 65 4.65 1.02 1.79
C ASP A 65 3.57 0.04 2.28
N ILE A 66 2.31 0.29 1.90
CA ILE A 66 1.20 -0.60 2.22
C ILE A 66 0.88 -1.42 0.98
N ASP A 67 1.08 -2.73 1.09
CA ASP A 67 0.81 -3.65 0.00
C ASP A 67 -0.69 -3.97 -0.09
N VAL A 68 -1.31 -3.54 -1.19
CA VAL A 68 -2.69 -3.88 -1.56
C VAL A 68 -2.65 -4.81 -2.77
N PHE A 69 -3.19 -6.02 -2.63
CA PHE A 69 -3.43 -6.89 -3.76
C PHE A 69 -4.82 -6.63 -4.33
N ILE A 70 -4.89 -6.50 -5.66
CA ILE A 70 -6.13 -6.33 -6.42
C ILE A 70 -6.13 -7.41 -7.50
N VAL A 71 -7.08 -8.34 -7.38
CA VAL A 71 -7.29 -9.42 -8.34
C VAL A 71 -8.23 -8.88 -9.41
N LEU A 72 -7.67 -8.65 -10.60
CA LEU A 72 -8.42 -8.16 -11.76
C LEU A 72 -8.93 -9.35 -12.59
N ASP A 73 -9.97 -9.11 -13.39
CA ASP A 73 -10.41 -10.07 -14.38
C ASP A 73 -9.26 -10.46 -15.35
N PRO A 74 -9.04 -11.76 -15.64
CA PRO A 74 -7.94 -12.21 -16.48
C PRO A 74 -7.88 -11.57 -17.87
N LYS A 75 -9.00 -11.07 -18.42
CA LYS A 75 -9.05 -10.42 -19.75
C LYS A 75 -8.04 -9.29 -19.89
N TYR A 76 -7.75 -8.57 -18.80
CA TYR A 76 -6.80 -7.45 -18.82
C TYR A 76 -5.34 -7.89 -18.96
N TYR A 77 -5.04 -9.17 -18.72
CA TYR A 77 -3.70 -9.74 -18.90
C TYR A 77 -3.59 -10.57 -20.19
N THR A 78 -4.68 -11.17 -20.68
CA THR A 78 -4.66 -11.96 -21.92
C THR A 78 -4.31 -11.09 -23.13
N ASP A 79 -4.79 -9.84 -23.15
CA ASP A 79 -4.58 -8.90 -24.26
C ASP A 79 -3.36 -7.98 -24.08
N GLN A 80 -2.72 -7.97 -22.91
CA GLN A 80 -1.67 -7.01 -22.54
C GLN A 80 -0.44 -7.68 -21.92
N SER A 81 0.76 -7.16 -22.19
CA SER A 81 1.94 -7.53 -21.40
C SER A 81 1.81 -7.01 -19.97
N GLN A 82 2.52 -7.63 -19.02
CA GLN A 82 2.58 -7.16 -17.62
C GLN A 82 2.83 -5.64 -17.52
N HIS A 83 3.74 -5.11 -18.34
CA HIS A 83 4.07 -3.69 -18.33
C HIS A 83 2.89 -2.81 -18.79
N ALA A 84 2.13 -3.26 -19.79
CA ALA A 84 0.95 -2.55 -20.28
C ALA A 84 -0.18 -2.55 -19.23
N LEU A 85 -0.40 -3.66 -18.53
CA LEU A 85 -1.36 -3.72 -17.42
C LEU A 85 -1.00 -2.74 -16.29
N LEU A 86 0.27 -2.75 -15.86
CA LEU A 86 0.75 -1.83 -14.82
C LEU A 86 0.67 -0.36 -15.28
N SER A 87 0.91 -0.08 -16.55
CA SER A 87 0.76 1.26 -17.12
C SER A 87 -0.70 1.73 -17.15
N SER A 88 -1.63 0.82 -17.42
CA SER A 88 -3.06 1.10 -17.38
C SER A 88 -3.52 1.41 -15.95
N VAL A 89 -3.13 0.60 -14.97
CA VAL A 89 -3.40 0.86 -13.54
C VAL A 89 -2.80 2.20 -13.08
N MET A 90 -1.55 2.49 -13.46
CA MET A 90 -0.93 3.79 -13.20
C MET A 90 -1.77 4.95 -13.76
N THR A 91 -2.31 4.79 -14.96
CA THR A 91 -3.11 5.83 -15.63
C THR A 91 -4.41 6.07 -14.88
N THR A 92 -5.10 5.00 -14.46
CA THR A 92 -6.29 5.07 -13.60
C THR A 92 -6.01 5.79 -12.29
N LEU A 93 -4.94 5.43 -11.57
CA LEU A 93 -4.57 6.08 -10.32
C LEU A 93 -4.24 7.57 -10.52
N LYS A 94 -3.60 7.95 -11.63
CA LYS A 94 -3.29 9.36 -11.94
C LYS A 94 -4.53 10.22 -12.17
N LYS A 95 -5.67 9.65 -12.56
CA LYS A 95 -6.95 10.41 -12.65
C LYS A 95 -7.35 10.97 -11.28
N ARG A 96 -7.23 10.14 -10.23
CA ARG A 96 -7.59 10.50 -8.85
C ARG A 96 -6.49 11.27 -8.12
N TYR A 97 -5.23 11.00 -8.45
CA TYR A 97 -4.06 11.52 -7.76
C TYR A 97 -3.12 12.30 -8.71
N PRO A 98 -3.59 13.34 -9.42
CA PRO A 98 -2.82 14.01 -10.48
C PRO A 98 -1.59 14.77 -9.99
N LYS A 99 -1.56 15.11 -8.69
CA LYS A 99 -0.48 15.88 -8.06
C LYS A 99 0.46 15.03 -7.23
N THR A 100 0.23 13.72 -7.12
CA THR A 100 1.10 12.83 -6.35
C THR A 100 2.39 12.62 -7.15
N PRO A 101 3.54 13.13 -6.66
CA PRO A 101 4.80 12.96 -7.37
C PRO A 101 5.24 11.52 -7.16
N LYS A 102 5.31 10.75 -8.27
CA LYS A 102 5.70 9.32 -8.35
C LYS A 102 4.51 8.35 -8.19
N ILE A 103 3.66 8.29 -9.22
CA ILE A 103 2.87 7.07 -9.50
C ILE A 103 3.50 6.43 -10.73
N LYS A 104 4.11 5.26 -10.57
CA LYS A 104 4.83 4.56 -11.64
C LYS A 104 4.81 3.03 -11.45
N PRO A 105 4.95 2.26 -12.54
CA PRO A 105 5.29 0.84 -12.43
C PRO A 105 6.64 0.66 -11.73
N ASP A 106 6.71 -0.27 -10.79
CA ASP A 106 7.91 -0.67 -10.05
C ASP A 106 7.91 -2.19 -9.84
N GLY A 107 8.72 -2.91 -10.64
CA GLY A 107 8.72 -4.36 -10.67
C GLY A 107 7.35 -4.95 -11.04
N GLN A 108 6.67 -5.53 -10.04
CA GLN A 108 5.35 -6.16 -10.18
C GLN A 108 4.20 -5.29 -9.61
N ALA A 109 4.49 -4.08 -9.16
CA ALA A 109 3.53 -3.19 -8.51
C ALA A 109 3.46 -1.83 -9.23
N VAL A 110 2.47 -1.03 -8.84
CA VAL A 110 2.44 0.41 -9.10
C VAL A 110 2.60 1.10 -7.76
N THR A 111 3.63 1.95 -7.63
CA THR A 111 3.96 2.72 -6.42
C THR A 111 3.81 4.21 -6.66
#